data_AF-A0A850BVA2-F1
#
_entry.id   AF-A0A850BVA2-F1
#
_cell.length_a   1.000
_cell.length_b   1.000
_cell.length_c   1.000
_cell.angle_alpha   90.00
_cell.angle_beta   90.00
_cell.angle_gamma   90.00
#
_symmetry.space_group_name_H-M   'P 1'
#
loop_
_entity.id
_entity.type
_entity.pdbx_description
1 polymer ?
#
loop_
_entity_poly.entity_id
_entity_poly.type
_entity_poly.pdbx_seq_one_letter_code
_entity_poly.pdbx_strand_id
1 'polypeptide(L)' 'MQNPQPDLQLLRMVSDRLERISADSIWAHRASGVRGSLLRILDEARGESPPDPSTIANVLATAFRILEGAAKRS' A
#
# COMPACT_ATOMS: atom_id res chain seq x y z
N MET A 1 21.21 -3.81 12.85
CA MET A 1 20.59 -2.53 12.43
C MET A 1 19.72 -2.83 11.22
N GLN A 2 18.39 -2.83 11.38
CA GLN A 2 17.50 -3.02 10.24
C GLN A 2 17.64 -1.80 9.33
N ASN A 3 17.97 -2.05 8.07
CA ASN A 3 18.05 -1.06 7.01
C ASN A 3 16.68 -0.36 6.89
N PRO A 4 16.56 0.99 6.87
CA PRO A 4 15.28 1.68 6.73
C PRO A 4 14.74 1.74 5.28
N GLN A 5 15.47 1.16 4.31
CA GLN A 5 15.08 1.13 2.89
C GLN A 5 14.08 0.03 2.43
N PRO A 6 13.87 -1.11 3.11
CA PRO A 6 12.98 -2.18 2.61
C PRO A 6 11.51 -1.76 2.61
N ASP A 7 11.12 -0.84 3.49
CA ASP A 7 9.72 -0.39 3.61
C ASP A 7 9.29 0.41 2.37
N LEU A 8 10.13 1.30 1.84
CA LEU A 8 9.76 2.13 0.68
C LEU A 8 9.63 1.32 -0.61
N GLN A 9 10.51 0.34 -0.82
CA GLN A 9 10.40 -0.55 -1.98
C GLN A 9 9.13 -1.38 -1.89
N LEU A 10 8.82 -1.92 -0.70
CA LEU A 10 7.59 -2.67 -0.48
C LEU A 10 6.34 -1.80 -0.73
N LEU A 11 6.30 -0.59 -0.19
CA LEU A 11 5.19 0.35 -0.38
C LEU A 11 4.93 0.64 -1.87
N ARG A 12 5.99 0.83 -2.68
CA ARG A 12 5.86 0.99 -4.14
C ARG A 12 5.30 -0.26 -4.81
N MET A 13 5.88 -1.43 -4.51
CA MET A 13 5.44 -2.70 -5.10
C MET A 13 3.97 -2.99 -4.79
N VAL A 14 3.52 -2.70 -3.56
CA VAL A 14 2.13 -2.89 -3.16
C VAL A 14 1.22 -1.88 -3.84
N SER A 15 1.64 -0.61 -3.94
CA SER A 15 0.90 0.45 -4.66
C SER A 15 0.65 0.07 -6.14
N ASP A 16 1.69 -0.41 -6.83
CA ASP A 16 1.59 -0.84 -8.23
C ASP A 16 0.69 -2.07 -8.40
N ARG A 17 0.66 -2.97 -7.41
CA ARG A 17 -0.25 -4.13 -7.44
C ARG A 17 -1.71 -3.72 -7.23
N LEU A 18 -1.98 -2.78 -6.32
CA LEU A 18 -3.32 -2.25 -6.11
C LEU A 18 -3.85 -1.52 -7.34
N GLU A 19 -2.99 -0.81 -8.07
CA GLU A 19 -3.34 -0.15 -9.34
C GLU A 19 -3.87 -1.12 -10.40
N ARG A 20 -3.34 -2.35 -10.42
CA ARG A 20 -3.69 -3.38 -11.41
C ARG A 20 -4.99 -4.13 -11.08
N ILE A 21 -5.64 -3.84 -9.95
CA ILE A 21 -6.95 -4.42 -9.65
C ILE A 21 -7.97 -3.87 -10.65
N SER A 22 -8.65 -4.76 -11.37
CA SER A 22 -9.67 -4.38 -12.36
C SER A 22 -10.74 -3.48 -11.73
N ALA A 23 -11.21 -2.49 -12.48
CA ALA A 23 -12.29 -1.59 -12.09
C ALA A 23 -13.59 -2.34 -11.76
N ASP A 24 -13.81 -3.52 -12.37
CA ASP A 24 -14.97 -4.38 -12.12
C ASP A 24 -14.82 -5.25 -10.86
N SER A 25 -13.66 -5.23 -10.21
CA SER A 25 -13.46 -5.96 -8.95
C SER A 25 -14.27 -5.32 -7.83
N ILE A 26 -14.91 -6.13 -6.98
CA ILE A 26 -15.54 -5.66 -5.73
C ILE A 26 -14.55 -4.93 -4.81
N TRP A 27 -13.24 -5.11 -5.04
CA TRP A 27 -12.16 -4.51 -4.28
C TRP A 27 -11.65 -3.19 -4.85
N ALA A 28 -12.07 -2.79 -6.06
CA ALA A 28 -11.50 -1.65 -6.80
C ALA A 28 -11.57 -0.33 -6.00
N HIS A 29 -12.73 -0.02 -5.42
CA HIS A 29 -12.89 1.20 -4.63
C HIS A 29 -11.95 1.23 -3.40
N ARG A 30 -11.85 0.11 -2.68
CA ARG A 30 -10.96 0.00 -1.52
C ARG A 30 -9.49 0.04 -1.92
N ALA A 31 -9.14 -0.59 -3.04
CA ALA A 31 -7.80 -0.59 -3.59
C ALA A 31 -7.33 0.83 -3.93
N SER A 32 -8.16 1.63 -4.59
CA SER A 32 -7.86 3.05 -4.89
C SER A 32 -7.62 3.87 -3.63
N GLY A 33 -8.46 3.71 -2.60
CA GLY A 33 -8.29 4.42 -1.33
C GLY A 33 -6.95 4.08 -0.64
N VAL A 34 -6.65 2.79 -0.51
CA VAL A 34 -5.41 2.34 0.14
C VAL A 34 -4.18 2.69 -0.69
N ARG A 35 -4.25 2.62 -2.03
CA ARG A 35 -3.17 3.09 -2.91
C ARG A 35 -2.88 4.57 -2.69
N GLY A 36 -3.91 5.41 -2.54
CA GLY A 36 -3.75 6.83 -2.19
C GLY A 36 -3.02 7.03 -0.87
N SER A 37 -3.32 6.24 0.16
CA SER A 37 -2.60 6.28 1.44
C SER A 37 -1.13 5.86 1.29
N LEU A 38 -0.83 4.81 0.52
CA LEU A 38 0.53 4.35 0.26
C LEU A 38 1.37 5.41 -0.47
N LEU A 39 0.80 6.08 -1.46
CA LEU A 39 1.47 7.17 -2.17
C LEU A 39 1.77 8.35 -1.24
N ARG A 40 0.82 8.74 -0.38
CA ARG A 40 1.05 9.78 0.63
C ARG A 40 2.21 9.41 1.58
N ILE A 41 2.24 8.18 2.08
CA ILE A 41 3.34 7.68 2.92
C ILE A 41 4.68 7.75 2.18
N LEU A 42 4.71 7.38 0.90
CA LEU A 42 5.91 7.46 0.06
C LEU A 42 6.40 8.90 -0.13
N ASP A 43 5.49 9.87 -0.22
CA ASP A 43 5.84 11.29 -0.30
C ASP A 43 6.35 11.83 1.04
N GLU A 44 5.68 11.50 2.14
CA GLU A 44 6.08 11.88 3.51
C GLU A 44 7.47 11.32 3.87
N ALA A 45 7.77 10.08 3.47
CA ALA A 45 9.07 9.47 3.71
C ALA A 45 10.24 10.13 2.95
N ARG A 46 9.97 11.02 2.00
CA ARG A 46 10.98 11.86 1.34
C ARG A 46 11.17 13.21 2.03
N GLY A 47 10.28 13.58 2.96
CA GLY A 47 10.31 14.83 3.71
C GLY A 47 11.08 14.72 5.02
N GLU A 48 10.99 15.77 5.83
CA GLU A 48 11.69 15.88 7.12
C GLU A 48 11.01 15.08 8.25
N SER A 49 9.74 14.72 8.06
CA SER A 49 8.92 14.00 9.03
C SER A 49 8.46 12.65 8.47
N PRO A 50 9.20 11.56 8.73
CA PRO A 50 8.80 10.25 8.26
C PRO A 50 7.49 9.80 8.93
N PRO A 51 6.63 9.06 8.21
CA PRO A 51 5.38 8.56 8.76
C PRO A 51 5.62 7.57 9.91
N ASP A 52 4.71 7.57 10.89
CA ASP A 52 4.77 6.67 12.03
C ASP A 52 4.77 5.19 11.57
N PRO A 53 5.67 4.33 12.09
CA PRO A 53 5.76 2.93 11.70
C PRO A 53 4.45 2.14 11.85
N SER A 54 3.63 2.45 12.85
CA SER A 54 2.33 1.78 13.04
C SER A 54 1.34 2.17 11.95
N THR A 55 1.40 3.41 11.46
CA THR A 55 0.61 3.85 10.31
C THR A 55 0.98 3.06 9.06
N ILE A 56 2.29 2.92 8.79
CA ILE A 56 2.81 2.12 7.67
C ILE A 56 2.32 0.67 7.76
N ALA A 57 2.45 0.05 8.92
CA ALA A 57 2.04 -1.34 9.16
C ALA A 57 0.53 -1.54 8.95
N ASN A 58 -0.31 -0.63 9.43
CA ASN A 58 -1.77 -0.71 9.29
C ASN A 58 -2.22 -0.58 7.82
N VAL A 59 -1.61 0.34 7.06
CA VAL A 59 -1.92 0.51 5.63
C VAL A 59 -1.47 -0.71 4.84
N LEU A 60 -0.28 -1.24 5.10
CA LEU A 60 0.22 -2.46 4.46
C LEU A 60 -0.66 -3.68 4.77
N ALA A 61 -1.05 -3.88 6.04
CA ALA A 61 -1.95 -4.97 6.41
C ALA A 61 -3.29 -4.90 5.67
N THR A 62 -3.83 -3.69 5.50
CA THR A 62 -5.07 -3.49 4.72
C THR A 62 -4.84 -3.78 3.24
N ALA A 63 -3.73 -3.30 2.66
CA ALA A 63 -3.39 -3.55 1.26
C ALA A 63 -3.25 -5.05 0.95
N PHE A 64 -2.58 -5.81 1.82
CA PHE A 64 -2.43 -7.27 1.63
C PHE A 64 -3.77 -7.99 1.67
N ARG A 65 -4.68 -7.64 2.59
CA ARG A 65 -6.04 -8.21 2.62
C ARG A 65 -6.80 -7.96 1.32
N ILE A 66 -6.68 -6.76 0.75
CA ILE A 66 -7.31 -6.41 -0.53
C ILE A 66 -6.71 -7.25 -1.66
N LEU A 67 -5.38 -7.33 -1.75
CA LEU A 67 -4.69 -8.10 -2.78
C LEU A 67 -5.04 -9.60 -2.71
N GLU A 68 -5.06 -10.19 -1.51
CA GLU A 68 -5.50 -11.57 -1.32
C GLU A 68 -6.97 -11.75 -1.72
N GLY A 69 -7.84 -10.82 -1.31
CA GLY A 69 -9.26 -10.88 -1.62
C GLY A 69 -9.53 -10.77 -3.13
N ALA A 70 -8.76 -9.96 -3.85
CA ALA A 70 -8.83 -9.83 -5.29
C ALA A 70 -8.32 -11.08 -6.00
N ALA A 71 -7.20 -11.67 -5.55
CA ALA A 71 -6.63 -12.89 -6.15
C ALA A 71 -7.50 -14.14 -5.93
N LYS A 72 -8.24 -14.23 -4.82
CA LYS A 72 -9.15 -15.35 -4.53
C LYS A 72 -10.43 -15.33 -5.38
N ARG A 73 -10.75 -14.21 -6.02
CA ARG A 73 -12.00 -13.97 -6.76
C ARG A 73 -11.77 -13.51 -8.21
N SER A 74 -10.56 -13.69 -8.73
CA SER A 74 -10.15 -13.37 -10.10
C SER A 74 -10.36 -14.54 -11.04
#